data_AF-A0AAN0K211-F1
#
_entry.id   AF-A0AAN0K211-F1
#
_cell.length_a   1.000
_cell.length_b   1.000
_cell.length_c   1.000
_cell.angle_alpha   90.00
_cell.angle_beta   90.00
_cell.angle_gamma   90.00
#
_symmetry.space_group_name_H-M   'P 1'
#
loop_
_entity.id
_entity.type
_entity.pdbx_description
1 polymer ?
#
loop_
_entity_poly.entity_id
_entity_poly.type
_entity_poly.pdbx_seq_one_letter_code
_entity_poly.pdbx_strand_id
1 'polypeptide(L)'
;MTTEFANILKRFVIQIFKERENLKGVKMSLVGIRPSRRKEIVEIDDETELIQVLRNYCSLRKFPILTSLARDMKMTDITEELNQFEKKRKEFYSDILAKDFAKSAIEYCGTTGSREVTFEVTWSIDKATLDDLEQFLAAAFRSHDINMLIHLKAVRNSRLKFVCVIPHWLVDEMKDYVMKNGDLFKSKEVVEITVDGTIVFSVKHLLEPHQLENEEKEKESLQSDDEAKE
;
A
#
# COMPACT_ATOMS: atom_id res chain seq x y z
N MET A 1 6.89 16.12 -12.69
CA MET A 1 5.94 15.03 -12.42
C MET A 1 4.71 15.49 -11.63
N THR A 2 4.82 16.21 -10.50
CA THR A 2 3.64 16.64 -9.72
C THR A 2 2.64 17.49 -10.51
N THR A 3 3.10 18.55 -11.18
CA THR A 3 2.26 19.43 -12.01
C THR A 3 1.64 18.69 -13.19
N GLU A 4 2.40 17.80 -13.82
CA GLU A 4 1.98 16.97 -14.94
C GLU A 4 0.81 16.06 -14.52
N PHE A 5 0.93 15.31 -13.43
CA PHE A 5 -0.17 14.48 -12.91
C PHE A 5 -1.40 15.30 -12.50
N ALA A 6 -1.20 16.47 -11.88
CA ALA A 6 -2.30 17.35 -11.51
C ALA A 6 -3.08 17.85 -12.75
N ASN A 7 -2.38 18.14 -13.85
CA ASN A 7 -3.01 18.53 -15.11
C ASN A 7 -3.79 17.39 -15.76
N ILE A 8 -3.27 16.16 -15.74
CA ILE A 8 -3.98 14.97 -16.22
C ILE A 8 -5.28 14.78 -15.43
N LEU A 9 -5.20 14.82 -14.10
CA LEU A 9 -6.37 14.68 -13.22
C LEU A 9 -7.43 15.77 -13.49
N LYS A 10 -6.99 17.03 -13.63
CA LYS A 10 -7.89 18.14 -13.95
C LYS A 10 -8.59 17.92 -15.29
N ARG A 11 -7.88 17.51 -16.34
CA ARG A 11 -8.45 17.23 -17.66
C ARG A 11 -9.46 16.09 -17.61
N PHE A 12 -9.15 15.01 -16.90
CA PHE A 12 -10.06 13.89 -16.68
C PHE A 12 -11.38 14.38 -16.10
N VAL A 13 -11.32 15.13 -15.00
CA VAL A 13 -12.54 15.63 -14.33
C VAL A 13 -13.33 16.57 -15.23
N ILE A 14 -12.69 17.51 -15.91
CA ILE A 14 -13.37 18.39 -16.87
C ILE A 14 -14.11 17.56 -17.94
N GLN A 15 -13.51 16.48 -18.42
CA GLN A 15 -14.14 15.62 -19.43
C GLN A 15 -15.31 14.81 -18.88
N ILE A 16 -15.26 14.40 -17.61
CA ILE A 16 -16.41 13.78 -16.92
C ILE A 16 -17.60 14.73 -16.88
N PHE A 17 -17.39 16.01 -16.58
CA PHE A 17 -18.47 16.98 -16.43
C PHE A 17 -19.04 17.50 -17.77
N LYS A 18 -18.35 17.28 -18.88
CA LYS A 18 -18.89 17.55 -20.23
C LYS A 18 -20.05 16.63 -20.61
N GLU A 19 -20.11 15.42 -20.05
CA GLU A 19 -21.10 14.40 -20.40
C GLU A 19 -21.71 13.81 -19.12
N ARG A 20 -22.97 14.14 -18.82
CA ARG A 20 -23.65 13.67 -17.58
C ARG A 20 -23.63 12.15 -17.38
N GLU A 21 -23.67 11.38 -18.47
CA GLU A 21 -23.55 9.91 -18.44
C GLU A 21 -22.22 9.45 -17.82
N ASN A 22 -21.12 10.17 -18.08
CA ASN A 22 -19.80 9.84 -17.55
C ASN A 22 -19.70 10.07 -16.05
N LEU A 23 -20.31 11.14 -15.52
CA LEU A 23 -20.36 11.36 -14.07
C LEU A 23 -21.11 10.23 -13.36
N LYS A 24 -22.24 9.79 -13.92
CA LYS A 24 -22.97 8.62 -13.39
C LYS A 24 -22.12 7.36 -13.45
N GLY A 25 -21.43 7.13 -14.57
CA GLY A 25 -20.48 6.02 -14.75
C GLY A 25 -19.40 6.00 -13.67
N VAL A 26 -18.69 7.11 -13.49
CA VAL A 26 -17.63 7.26 -12.49
C VAL A 26 -18.17 7.08 -11.07
N LYS A 27 -19.32 7.67 -10.74
CA LYS A 27 -19.96 7.46 -9.43
C LYS A 27 -20.25 5.99 -9.17
N MET A 28 -20.80 5.26 -10.14
CA MET A 28 -21.06 3.82 -9.98
C MET A 28 -19.77 3.04 -9.73
N SER A 29 -18.71 3.29 -10.51
CA SER A 29 -17.42 2.63 -10.31
C SER A 29 -16.82 2.95 -8.93
N LEU A 30 -16.86 4.21 -8.50
CA LEU A 30 -16.36 4.62 -7.18
C LEU A 30 -17.17 4.01 -6.04
N VAL A 31 -18.50 3.89 -6.18
CA VAL A 31 -19.35 3.19 -5.20
C VAL A 31 -19.02 1.71 -5.16
N GLY A 32 -18.72 1.08 -6.30
CA GLY A 32 -18.26 -0.31 -6.35
C GLY A 32 -16.95 -0.51 -5.58
N ILE A 33 -16.01 0.43 -5.69
CA ILE A 33 -14.73 0.40 -4.96
C ILE A 33 -14.93 0.69 -3.47
N ARG A 34 -15.81 1.63 -3.10
CA ARG A 34 -16.06 2.02 -1.70
C ARG A 34 -17.55 2.17 -1.38
N PRO A 35 -18.28 1.05 -1.18
CA PRO A 35 -19.72 1.09 -0.91
C PRO A 35 -20.08 1.87 0.36
N SER A 36 -19.20 1.88 1.35
CA SER A 36 -19.40 2.61 2.62
C SER A 36 -19.48 4.13 2.47
N ARG A 37 -18.94 4.70 1.37
CA ARG A 37 -18.99 6.14 1.05
C ARG A 37 -20.07 6.47 0.02
N ARG A 38 -21.02 5.57 -0.22
CA ARG A 38 -22.05 5.74 -1.25
C ARG A 38 -22.77 7.10 -1.17
N LYS A 39 -23.13 7.57 0.02
CA LYS A 39 -23.84 8.86 0.19
C LYS A 39 -23.00 10.02 -0.36
N GLU A 40 -21.77 10.15 0.14
CA GLU A 40 -20.80 11.15 -0.33
C GLU A 40 -20.55 11.06 -1.84
N ILE A 41 -20.36 9.86 -2.39
CA ILE A 41 -20.07 9.69 -3.82
C ILE A 41 -21.29 10.04 -4.69
N VAL A 42 -22.50 9.70 -4.25
CA VAL A 42 -23.73 10.00 -4.99
C VAL A 42 -24.02 11.50 -4.99
N GLU A 43 -23.64 12.21 -3.93
CA GLU A 43 -23.85 13.65 -3.76
C GLU A 43 -22.93 14.51 -4.63
N ILE A 44 -21.78 13.99 -5.10
CA ILE A 44 -20.81 14.75 -5.91
C ILE A 44 -21.47 15.50 -7.07
N ASP A 45 -21.44 16.83 -7.08
CA ASP A 45 -22.10 17.62 -8.13
C ASP A 45 -21.21 18.63 -8.85
N ASP A 46 -19.95 18.78 -8.41
CA ASP A 46 -18.95 19.65 -9.05
C ASP A 46 -17.57 19.01 -9.26
N GLU A 47 -16.74 19.65 -10.09
CA GLU A 47 -15.40 19.16 -10.43
C GLU A 47 -14.46 19.08 -9.22
N THR A 48 -14.57 20.03 -8.29
CA THR A 48 -13.70 20.12 -7.11
C THR A 48 -13.97 18.96 -6.16
N GLU A 49 -15.23 18.63 -5.92
CA GLU A 49 -15.65 17.48 -5.13
C GLU A 49 -15.16 16.18 -5.77
N LEU A 50 -15.30 16.03 -7.09
CA LEU A 50 -14.80 14.83 -7.77
C LEU A 50 -13.26 14.72 -7.68
N ILE A 51 -12.53 15.83 -7.82
CA ILE A 51 -11.07 15.83 -7.62
C ILE A 51 -10.71 15.37 -6.20
N GLN A 52 -11.40 15.90 -5.17
CA GLN A 52 -11.15 15.51 -3.78
C GLN A 52 -11.40 14.03 -3.55
N VAL A 53 -12.49 13.49 -4.09
CA VAL A 53 -12.81 12.07 -3.99
C VAL A 53 -11.78 11.23 -4.72
N LEU A 54 -11.39 11.59 -5.94
CA LEU A 54 -10.37 10.86 -6.70
C LEU A 54 -9.01 10.87 -6.01
N ARG A 55 -8.64 11.98 -5.34
CA ARG A 55 -7.40 12.07 -4.55
C ARG A 55 -7.34 11.07 -3.40
N ASN A 56 -8.48 10.52 -2.97
CA ASN A 56 -8.51 9.43 -1.99
C ASN A 56 -8.08 8.07 -2.56
N TYR A 57 -8.09 7.93 -3.89
CA TYR A 57 -7.84 6.67 -4.60
C TYR A 57 -6.63 6.75 -5.53
N CYS A 58 -6.19 7.95 -5.88
CA CYS A 58 -5.08 8.16 -6.79
C CYS A 58 -4.11 9.22 -6.27
N SER A 59 -2.83 8.94 -6.45
CA SER A 59 -1.73 9.85 -6.16
C SER A 59 -0.70 9.80 -7.27
N LEU A 60 0.29 10.69 -7.22
CA LEU A 60 1.43 10.70 -8.13
C LEU A 60 2.09 9.32 -8.23
N ARG A 61 2.14 8.61 -7.09
CA ARG A 61 2.82 7.32 -6.97
C ARG A 61 1.98 6.17 -7.50
N LYS A 62 0.65 6.31 -7.47
CA LYS A 62 -0.26 5.22 -7.80
C LYS A 62 -1.61 5.77 -8.22
N PHE A 63 -1.93 5.58 -9.49
CA PHE A 63 -3.15 6.06 -10.13
C PHE A 63 -3.86 5.02 -11.04
N PRO A 64 -3.73 3.70 -10.83
CA PRO A 64 -4.33 2.73 -11.75
C PRO A 64 -5.86 2.83 -11.80
N ILE A 65 -6.51 3.29 -10.72
CA ILE A 65 -7.96 3.56 -10.70
C ILE A 65 -8.32 4.65 -11.72
N LEU A 66 -7.53 5.72 -11.79
CA LEU A 66 -7.74 6.80 -12.76
C LEU A 66 -7.60 6.28 -14.20
N THR A 67 -6.60 5.42 -14.46
CA THR A 67 -6.41 4.77 -15.77
C THR A 67 -7.57 3.85 -16.13
N SER A 68 -8.09 3.07 -15.18
CA SER A 68 -9.27 2.22 -15.41
C SER A 68 -10.51 3.05 -15.73
N LEU A 69 -10.79 4.09 -14.94
CA LEU A 69 -11.93 4.97 -15.17
C LEU A 69 -11.82 5.68 -16.54
N ALA A 70 -10.65 6.17 -16.91
CA ALA A 70 -10.43 6.79 -18.23
C ALA A 70 -10.73 5.80 -19.37
N ARG A 71 -10.33 4.53 -19.22
CA ARG A 71 -10.61 3.47 -20.20
C ARG A 71 -12.10 3.16 -20.29
N ASP A 72 -12.77 3.02 -19.15
CA ASP A 72 -14.21 2.71 -19.08
C ASP A 72 -15.05 3.82 -19.71
N MET A 73 -14.62 5.08 -19.54
CA MET A 73 -15.24 6.26 -20.16
C MET A 73 -14.73 6.54 -21.59
N LYS A 74 -13.96 5.63 -22.19
CA LYS A 74 -13.41 5.74 -23.56
C LYS A 74 -12.60 7.02 -23.81
N MET A 75 -11.94 7.56 -22.79
CA MET A 75 -11.05 8.72 -22.87
C MET A 75 -9.66 8.27 -23.35
N THR A 76 -9.55 7.98 -24.64
CA THR A 76 -8.33 7.37 -25.22
C THR A 76 -7.09 8.25 -25.10
N ASP A 77 -7.24 9.58 -25.25
CA ASP A 77 -6.16 10.55 -25.09
C ASP A 77 -5.61 10.58 -23.66
N ILE A 78 -6.50 10.62 -22.67
CA ILE A 78 -6.13 10.61 -21.24
C ILE A 78 -5.55 9.26 -20.84
N THR A 79 -6.10 8.16 -21.37
CA THR A 79 -5.60 6.81 -21.11
C THR A 79 -4.15 6.66 -21.59
N GLU A 80 -3.85 7.15 -22.80
CA GLU A 80 -2.50 7.12 -23.35
C GLU A 80 -1.52 7.99 -22.54
N GLU A 81 -1.94 9.20 -22.16
CA GLU A 81 -1.14 10.10 -21.33
C GLU A 81 -0.82 9.48 -19.95
N LEU A 82 -1.80 8.79 -19.34
CA LEU A 82 -1.59 8.05 -18.08
C LEU A 82 -0.60 6.89 -18.25
N ASN A 83 -0.67 6.15 -19.35
CA ASN A 83 0.26 5.04 -19.63
C ASN A 83 1.70 5.56 -19.83
N GLN A 84 1.87 6.66 -20.56
CA GLN A 84 3.17 7.31 -20.75
C GLN A 84 3.72 7.84 -19.42
N PHE A 85 2.85 8.46 -18.62
CA PHE A 85 3.21 8.93 -17.29
C PHE A 85 3.62 7.77 -16.37
N GLU A 86 2.95 6.62 -16.44
CA GLU A 86 3.32 5.41 -15.70
C GLU A 86 4.69 4.90 -16.11
N LYS A 87 4.98 4.82 -17.42
CA LYS A 87 6.29 4.40 -17.94
C LYS A 87 7.41 5.31 -17.43
N LYS A 88 7.23 6.62 -17.56
CA LYS A 88 8.18 7.64 -17.06
C LYS A 88 8.41 7.53 -15.56
N ARG A 89 7.35 7.26 -14.78
CA ARG A 89 7.47 7.04 -13.33
C ARG A 89 8.25 5.76 -13.01
N LYS A 90 7.99 4.65 -13.72
CA LYS A 90 8.71 3.37 -13.52
C LYS A 90 10.19 3.52 -13.81
N GLU A 91 10.56 4.17 -14.91
CA GLU A 91 11.95 4.50 -15.23
C GLU A 91 12.60 5.35 -14.13
N PHE A 92 11.90 6.34 -13.58
CA PHE A 92 12.42 7.09 -12.45
C PHE A 92 12.57 6.25 -11.17
N TYR A 93 11.68 5.29 -10.92
CA TYR A 93 11.68 4.48 -9.70
C TYR A 93 12.67 3.32 -9.74
N SER A 94 12.99 2.80 -10.93
CA SER A 94 14.01 1.74 -11.11
C SER A 94 15.40 2.21 -10.72
N ASP A 95 15.67 3.51 -10.82
CA ASP A 95 16.97 4.09 -10.50
C ASP A 95 17.12 4.45 -9.02
N ILE A 96 16.04 4.35 -8.23
CA ILE A 96 16.02 4.75 -6.82
C ILE A 96 16.06 3.51 -5.92
N LEU A 97 17.17 3.37 -5.18
CA LEU A 97 17.29 2.36 -4.14
C LEU A 97 16.33 2.65 -2.97
N ALA A 98 15.71 1.60 -2.44
CA ALA A 98 14.77 1.67 -1.33
C ALA A 98 15.41 2.32 -0.08
N LYS A 99 16.71 2.05 0.16
CA LYS A 99 17.49 2.66 1.26
C LYS A 99 17.64 4.17 1.14
N ASP A 100 17.70 4.70 -0.08
CA ASP A 100 17.87 6.13 -0.33
C ASP A 100 16.55 6.86 -0.20
N PHE A 101 15.45 6.20 -0.58
CA PHE A 101 14.11 6.67 -0.26
C PHE A 101 13.86 6.73 1.26
N ALA A 102 14.38 5.78 2.03
CA ALA A 102 14.24 5.76 3.50
C ALA A 102 14.93 6.94 4.21
N LYS A 103 15.94 7.56 3.58
CA LYS A 103 16.63 8.74 4.12
C LYS A 103 15.76 10.01 4.02
N SER A 104 14.76 10.01 3.15
CA SER A 104 13.87 11.13 2.97
C SER A 104 12.69 11.01 3.94
N ALA A 105 12.55 11.96 4.86
CA ALA A 105 11.34 12.08 5.66
C ALA A 105 10.19 12.48 4.74
N ILE A 106 9.33 11.53 4.38
CA ILE A 106 8.15 11.82 3.57
C ILE A 106 6.96 11.91 4.52
N GLU A 107 6.59 13.14 4.86
CA GLU A 107 5.28 13.42 5.43
C GLU A 107 4.21 13.17 4.37
N TYR A 108 3.45 12.09 4.63
CA TYR A 108 2.02 11.95 4.41
C TYR A 108 1.39 12.62 3.18
N CYS A 109 0.81 11.82 2.29
CA CYS A 109 -0.34 12.27 1.50
C CYS A 109 -1.63 11.83 2.22
N GLY A 110 -2.25 12.82 2.88
CA GLY A 110 -3.65 12.90 3.30
C GLY A 110 -4.57 11.81 2.81
N THR A 111 -5.14 11.04 3.73
CA THR A 111 -6.58 10.79 3.77
C THR A 111 -7.03 10.44 5.19
N THR A 112 -8.03 11.16 5.68
CA THR A 112 -8.80 10.81 6.86
C THR A 112 -9.44 9.43 6.64
N GLY A 113 -9.15 8.45 7.49
CA GLY A 113 -9.66 7.08 7.31
C GLY A 113 -8.80 6.18 6.42
N SER A 114 -7.51 6.45 6.30
CA SER A 114 -6.52 5.48 5.83
C SER A 114 -5.92 4.69 6.99
N ARG A 115 -5.31 3.53 6.70
CA ARG A 115 -4.65 2.63 7.64
C ARG A 115 -3.31 2.17 7.10
N GLU A 116 -2.39 1.80 7.98
CA GLU A 116 -1.06 1.37 7.59
C GLU A 116 -1.00 -0.13 7.39
N VAL A 117 -0.33 -0.55 6.33
CA VAL A 117 0.16 -1.91 6.18
C VAL A 117 1.68 -1.86 6.02
N THR A 118 2.39 -2.59 6.86
CA THR A 118 3.85 -2.63 6.86
C THR A 118 4.31 -3.99 6.38
N PHE A 119 5.21 -4.00 5.40
CA PHE A 119 5.90 -5.19 4.92
C PHE A 119 7.36 -5.12 5.35
N GLU A 120 7.81 -6.08 6.15
CA GLU A 120 9.22 -6.29 6.46
C GLU A 120 9.77 -7.41 5.57
N VAL A 121 10.87 -7.14 4.85
CA VAL A 121 11.44 -8.08 3.88
C VAL A 121 12.93 -8.29 4.09
N THR A 122 13.48 -9.42 3.61
CA THR A 122 14.93 -9.71 3.63
C THR A 122 15.65 -9.30 2.35
N TRP A 123 15.04 -8.48 1.49
CA TRP A 123 15.67 -8.03 0.25
C TRP A 123 16.98 -7.28 0.53
N SER A 124 17.93 -7.40 -0.39
CA SER A 124 19.24 -6.74 -0.27
C SER A 124 19.09 -5.22 -0.27
N ILE A 125 19.45 -4.57 0.85
CA ILE A 125 19.35 -3.12 1.06
C ILE A 125 20.09 -2.33 -0.04
N ASP A 126 21.20 -2.88 -0.56
CA ASP A 126 22.04 -2.24 -1.57
C ASP A 126 21.56 -2.45 -3.01
N LYS A 127 20.58 -3.32 -3.23
CA LYS A 127 20.07 -3.65 -4.57
C LYS A 127 18.59 -3.35 -4.75
N ALA A 128 17.79 -3.49 -3.69
CA ALA A 128 16.35 -3.33 -3.76
C ALA A 128 15.98 -1.89 -4.12
N THR A 129 15.13 -1.75 -5.12
CA THR A 129 14.59 -0.51 -5.65
C THR A 129 13.13 -0.32 -5.22
N LEU A 130 12.55 0.83 -5.53
CA LEU A 130 11.11 1.03 -5.37
C LEU A 130 10.29 0.22 -6.39
N ASP A 131 10.86 -0.09 -7.55
CA ASP A 131 10.18 -0.90 -8.56
C ASP A 131 10.02 -2.36 -8.10
N ASP A 132 11.01 -2.91 -7.37
CA ASP A 132 10.91 -4.25 -6.78
C ASP A 132 9.68 -4.37 -5.85
N LEU A 133 9.40 -3.32 -5.08
CA LEU A 133 8.19 -3.26 -4.26
C LEU A 133 6.91 -3.25 -5.11
N GLU A 134 6.85 -2.39 -6.12
CA GLU A 134 5.66 -2.32 -6.98
C GLU A 134 5.41 -3.63 -7.72
N GLN A 135 6.46 -4.30 -8.19
CA GLN A 135 6.38 -5.62 -8.80
C GLN A 135 5.90 -6.68 -7.80
N PHE A 136 6.41 -6.65 -6.56
CA PHE A 136 5.94 -7.50 -5.48
C PHE A 136 4.45 -7.30 -5.22
N LEU A 137 4.00 -6.06 -5.02
CA LEU A 137 2.59 -5.76 -4.76
C LEU A 137 1.71 -6.18 -5.94
N ALA A 138 2.16 -5.90 -7.16
CA ALA A 138 1.46 -6.28 -8.38
C ALA A 138 1.45 -7.79 -8.64
N ALA A 139 2.34 -8.57 -8.05
CA ALA A 139 2.32 -10.02 -8.11
C ALA A 139 1.47 -10.61 -6.98
N ALA A 140 1.62 -10.08 -5.77
CA ALA A 140 0.99 -10.59 -4.56
C ALA A 140 -0.50 -10.25 -4.46
N PHE A 141 -0.95 -9.14 -5.07
CA PHE A 141 -2.31 -8.61 -4.89
C PHE A 141 -3.09 -8.39 -6.19
N ARG A 142 -2.61 -8.93 -7.33
CA ARG A 142 -3.23 -8.71 -8.65
C ARG A 142 -4.65 -9.22 -8.75
N SER A 143 -4.90 -10.40 -8.21
CA SER A 143 -6.14 -11.16 -8.40
C SER A 143 -7.34 -10.59 -7.66
N HIS A 144 -7.12 -9.62 -6.77
CA HIS A 144 -8.15 -9.08 -5.88
C HIS A 144 -8.31 -7.56 -6.02
N ASP A 145 -7.67 -6.94 -7.01
CA ASP A 145 -7.60 -5.47 -7.22
C ASP A 145 -7.05 -4.66 -6.02
N ILE A 146 -6.68 -5.34 -4.92
CA ILE A 146 -6.08 -4.77 -3.70
C ILE A 146 -4.81 -3.99 -4.04
N ASN A 147 -4.00 -4.48 -5.00
CA ASN A 147 -2.77 -3.79 -5.40
C ASN A 147 -3.05 -2.31 -5.71
N MET A 148 -4.15 -2.00 -6.41
CA MET A 148 -4.49 -0.63 -6.83
C MET A 148 -4.70 0.34 -5.67
N LEU A 149 -4.91 -0.18 -4.45
CA LEU A 149 -5.26 0.54 -3.23
C LEU A 149 -4.13 0.62 -2.20
N ILE A 150 -3.00 -0.05 -2.44
CA ILE A 150 -1.84 -0.04 -1.55
C ILE A 150 -0.86 1.04 -2.03
N HIS A 151 -0.72 2.12 -1.27
CA HIS A 151 0.15 3.25 -1.61
C HIS A 151 1.41 3.27 -0.73
N LEU A 152 2.60 3.26 -1.33
CA LEU A 152 3.85 3.42 -0.57
C LEU A 152 3.89 4.80 0.12
N LYS A 153 4.02 4.79 1.46
CA LYS A 153 4.22 5.98 2.30
C LYS A 153 5.70 6.23 2.55
N ALA A 154 6.41 5.25 3.13
CA ALA A 154 7.80 5.39 3.56
C ALA A 154 8.56 4.05 3.54
N VAL A 155 9.89 4.12 3.58
CA VAL A 155 10.79 2.97 3.77
C VAL A 155 11.60 3.18 5.05
N ARG A 156 11.90 2.13 5.82
CA ARG A 156 12.79 2.17 7.01
C ARG A 156 13.97 1.21 6.85
N ASN A 157 15.09 1.50 7.53
CA ASN A 157 16.41 0.93 7.23
C ASN A 157 16.93 -0.21 8.13
N SER A 158 16.33 -0.54 9.28
CA SER A 158 16.87 -1.60 10.16
C SER A 158 16.77 -3.00 9.53
N ARG A 159 15.67 -3.22 8.83
CA ARG A 159 15.40 -4.19 7.75
C ARG A 159 14.51 -3.42 6.77
N LEU A 160 14.56 -3.68 5.46
CA LEU A 160 13.71 -2.93 4.53
C LEU A 160 12.25 -3.10 4.95
N LYS A 161 11.69 -2.05 5.55
CA LYS A 161 10.30 -2.00 5.98
C LYS A 161 9.58 -1.01 5.10
N PHE A 162 8.70 -1.52 4.26
CA PHE A 162 7.83 -0.71 3.42
C PHE A 162 6.55 -0.42 4.19
N VAL A 163 6.37 0.84 4.56
CA VAL A 163 5.13 1.32 5.16
C VAL A 163 4.25 1.80 4.03
N CYS A 164 3.13 1.14 3.85
CA CYS A 164 2.12 1.46 2.86
C CYS A 164 0.84 1.92 3.55
N VAL A 165 0.01 2.64 2.79
CA VAL A 165 -1.29 3.14 3.22
C VAL A 165 -2.36 2.46 2.40
N ILE A 166 -3.40 1.99 3.08
CA ILE A 166 -4.60 1.37 2.52
C ILE A 166 -5.86 2.10 3.02
N PRO A 167 -6.98 2.00 2.32
CA PRO A 167 -8.27 2.47 2.84
C PRO A 167 -8.68 1.70 4.11
N HIS A 168 -9.32 2.36 5.09
CA HIS A 168 -9.76 1.71 6.33
C HIS A 168 -10.69 0.50 6.10
N TRP A 169 -11.56 0.56 5.09
CA TRP A 169 -12.48 -0.54 4.80
C TRP A 169 -11.77 -1.80 4.28
N LEU A 170 -10.53 -1.67 3.80
CA LEU A 170 -9.72 -2.77 3.26
C LEU A 170 -8.97 -3.55 4.36
N VAL A 171 -9.00 -3.07 5.61
CA VAL A 171 -8.21 -3.65 6.71
C VAL A 171 -8.52 -5.13 6.92
N ASP A 172 -9.79 -5.48 7.09
CA ASP A 172 -10.17 -6.86 7.43
C ASP A 172 -10.00 -7.80 6.23
N GLU A 173 -10.32 -7.32 5.02
CA GLU A 173 -10.07 -8.07 3.78
C GLU A 173 -8.57 -8.32 3.56
N MET A 174 -7.73 -7.34 3.86
CA MET A 174 -6.28 -7.48 3.80
C MET A 174 -5.78 -8.47 4.85
N LYS A 175 -6.31 -8.42 6.08
CA LYS A 175 -5.97 -9.38 7.14
C LYS A 175 -6.30 -10.81 6.69
N ASP A 176 -7.53 -11.03 6.21
CA ASP A 176 -8.00 -12.32 5.72
C ASP A 176 -7.16 -12.83 4.55
N TYR A 177 -6.86 -11.96 3.60
CA TYR A 177 -6.03 -12.30 2.45
C TYR A 177 -4.62 -12.71 2.88
N VAL A 178 -4.00 -11.94 3.77
CA VAL A 178 -2.65 -12.22 4.26
C VAL A 178 -2.60 -13.56 5.00
N MET A 179 -3.57 -13.82 5.88
CA MET A 179 -3.65 -15.09 6.62
C MET A 179 -3.81 -16.30 5.69
N LYS A 180 -4.62 -16.18 4.63
CA LYS A 180 -4.86 -17.29 3.67
C LYS A 180 -3.67 -17.56 2.74
N ASN A 181 -2.80 -16.58 2.54
CA ASN A 181 -1.72 -16.65 1.55
C ASN A 181 -0.32 -16.59 2.17
N GLY A 182 -0.14 -17.06 3.41
CA GLY A 182 1.15 -17.01 4.12
C GLY A 182 2.33 -17.59 3.32
N ASP A 183 2.13 -18.72 2.63
CA ASP A 183 3.18 -19.36 1.82
C ASP A 183 3.63 -18.48 0.64
N LEU A 184 2.72 -17.72 0.03
CA LEU A 184 3.04 -16.75 -1.01
C LEU A 184 3.98 -15.69 -0.46
N PHE A 185 3.68 -15.10 0.70
CA PHE A 185 4.51 -14.05 1.29
C PHE A 185 5.88 -14.59 1.74
N LYS A 186 5.93 -15.80 2.28
CA LYS A 186 7.18 -16.49 2.60
C LYS A 186 8.05 -16.69 1.35
N SER A 187 7.46 -17.09 0.23
CA SER A 187 8.18 -17.25 -1.05
C SER A 187 8.70 -15.93 -1.65
N LYS A 188 8.13 -14.80 -1.21
CA LYS A 188 8.53 -13.44 -1.61
C LYS A 188 9.49 -12.78 -0.62
N GLU A 189 10.07 -13.57 0.29
CA GLU A 189 11.06 -13.10 1.27
C GLU A 189 10.50 -12.06 2.26
N VAL A 190 9.18 -12.08 2.48
CA VAL A 190 8.52 -11.29 3.51
C VAL A 190 8.71 -12.00 4.85
N VAL A 191 9.14 -11.25 5.85
CA VAL A 191 9.36 -11.73 7.23
C VAL A 191 8.15 -11.42 8.10
N GLU A 192 7.60 -10.23 7.97
CA GLU A 192 6.48 -9.77 8.77
C GLU A 192 5.54 -8.89 7.94
N ILE A 193 4.23 -9.08 8.14
CA ILE A 193 3.21 -8.17 7.66
C ILE A 193 2.38 -7.72 8.85
N THR A 194 2.35 -6.41 9.07
CA THR A 194 1.50 -5.76 10.06
C THR A 194 0.42 -4.98 9.35
N VAL A 195 -0.85 -5.22 9.67
CA VAL A 195 -2.01 -4.49 9.13
C VAL A 195 -2.71 -3.77 10.28
N ASP A 196 -2.77 -2.44 10.20
CA ASP A 196 -3.34 -1.56 11.22
C ASP A 196 -2.80 -1.87 12.64
N GLY A 197 -1.47 -1.95 12.75
CA GLY A 197 -0.78 -2.27 14.00
C GLY A 197 -0.88 -3.71 14.48
N THR A 198 -1.66 -4.57 13.81
CA THR A 198 -1.78 -6.00 14.14
C THR A 198 -0.82 -6.83 13.28
N ILE A 199 0.03 -7.65 13.89
CA ILE A 199 0.85 -8.63 13.15
C ILE A 199 -0.08 -9.71 12.61
N VAL A 200 -0.16 -9.83 11.29
CA VAL A 200 -1.02 -10.81 10.59
C VAL A 200 -0.22 -11.97 10.04
N PHE A 201 1.04 -11.72 9.70
CA PHE A 201 1.96 -12.72 9.22
C PHE A 201 3.33 -12.47 9.84
N SER A 202 3.96 -13.52 10.34
CA SER A 202 5.34 -13.48 10.82
C SER A 202 5.97 -14.85 10.59
N VAL A 203 7.11 -14.87 9.90
CA VAL A 203 7.99 -16.02 9.92
C VAL A 203 8.72 -15.93 11.25
N LYS A 204 8.31 -16.73 12.25
CA LYS A 204 9.11 -16.91 13.45
C LYS A 204 10.52 -17.26 12.99
N HIS A 205 11.46 -16.34 13.14
CA HIS A 205 12.85 -16.74 13.16
C HIS A 205 12.95 -17.70 14.34
N LEU A 206 13.24 -18.97 14.07
CA LEU A 206 13.90 -19.79 15.08
C LEU A 206 15.09 -18.95 15.53
N LEU A 207 14.98 -18.42 16.75
CA LEU A 207 16.08 -17.83 17.46
C LEU A 207 17.27 -18.77 17.29
N GLU A 208 18.43 -18.22 16.94
CA GLU A 208 19.68 -18.97 16.99
C GLU A 208 19.77 -19.67 18.36
N PRO A 209 20.27 -20.91 18.45
CA PRO A 209 20.27 -21.71 19.68
C PRO A 209 21.00 -21.10 20.90
N HIS A 210 21.56 -19.90 20.78
CA HIS A 210 22.41 -19.29 21.80
C HIS A 210 21.67 -18.44 22.84
N GLN A 211 20.34 -18.42 22.84
CA GLN A 211 19.57 -17.75 23.91
C GLN A 211 18.77 -18.70 24.83
N LEU A 212 18.79 -20.01 24.59
CA LEU A 212 18.15 -20.99 25.48
C LEU A 212 19.00 -21.34 26.71
N GLU A 213 20.32 -21.13 26.68
CA GLU A 213 21.18 -21.42 27.86
C GLU A 213 21.05 -20.39 29.00
N ASN A 214 20.47 -19.21 28.74
CA ASN A 214 20.28 -18.21 29.79
C ASN A 214 18.93 -18.34 30.52
N GLU A 215 17.89 -18.89 29.90
CA GLU A 215 16.59 -19.09 30.57
C GLU A 215 16.56 -20.34 31.47
N GLU A 216 17.37 -21.37 31.19
CA GLU A 216 17.49 -22.52 32.10
C GLU A 216 18.33 -22.20 33.35
N LYS A 217 19.39 -21.39 33.23
CA LYS A 217 20.19 -20.96 34.38
C LYS A 217 19.46 -20.02 35.32
N GLU A 218 18.59 -19.15 34.81
CA GLU A 218 17.80 -18.24 35.64
C GLU A 218 16.72 -19.01 36.44
N LYS A 219 16.16 -20.09 35.87
CA LYS A 219 15.21 -20.97 36.57
C LYS A 219 15.84 -21.88 37.61
N GLU A 220 17.05 -22.40 37.38
CA GLU A 220 17.78 -23.18 38.40
C GLU A 220 18.23 -22.31 39.59
N SER A 221 18.58 -21.04 39.37
CA SER A 221 18.95 -20.11 40.46
C SER A 221 17.79 -19.65 41.34
N LEU A 222 16.55 -19.75 40.85
CA LEU A 222 15.34 -19.37 41.61
C LEU A 222 14.77 -20.52 42.45
N GLN A 223 15.20 -21.77 42.21
CA GLN A 223 14.77 -22.94 42.99
C GLN A 223 15.72 -23.28 44.16
N SER A 224 16.94 -22.75 44.20
CA SER A 224 17.90 -23.03 45.28
C SER A 224 17.73 -22.17 46.54
N ASP A 225 16.96 -21.09 46.48
CA ASP A 225 16.84 -20.13 47.59
C ASP A 225 15.65 -20.40 48.54
N ASP A 226 14.75 -21.33 48.21
CA ASP A 226 13.56 -21.64 49.02
C ASP A 226 13.70 -22.88 49.94
N GLU A 227 14.82 -23.62 49.89
CA GLU A 227 15.06 -24.77 50.79
C GLU A 227 15.90 -24.44 52.05
N ALA A 228 16.23 -23.18 52.31
CA ALA A 228 17.03 -22.76 53.46
C ALA A 228 16.23 -22.06 54.58
N LYS A 229 14.96 -22.41 54.79
CA LYS A 229 14.18 -22.03 55.97
C LYS A 229 13.17 -23.10 56.38
N GLU A 230 13.65 -24.12 57.09
CA GLU A 230 12.90 -24.81 58.15
C GLU A 230 13.86 -25.33 59.23
#